data_AF-A0A5P9CQF0-F1
#
_entry.id   AF-A0A5P9CQF0-F1
#
_cell.length_a   1.000
_cell.length_b   1.000
_cell.length_c   1.000
_cell.angle_alpha   90.00
_cell.angle_beta   90.00
_cell.angle_gamma   90.00
#
_symmetry.space_group_name_H-M   'P 1'
#
loop_
_entity.id
_entity.type
_entity.pdbx_description
1 polymer ?
#
loop_
_entity_poly.entity_id
_entity_poly.type
_entity_poly.pdbx_seq_one_letter_code
_entity_poly.pdbx_strand_id
1 'polypeptide(L)'
;MIAVYLSAKERASLFAAMQPENVQAHCDKGYQLLSVCPPLSGLALPLLYHHTEWRTLAQETRHSPNDKKLASLIFICDRVDFLYLGSTLDQFGNLTKNDKNLIIDELAEHSGSLFEPSLVTCMSELINSDDFWFSM
;
A
#
# COMPACT_ATOMS: atom_id res chain seq x y z
N MET A 1 1.65 -3.71 4.75
CA MET A 1 1.91 -4.44 6.03
C MET A 1 1.13 -3.83 7.21
N ILE A 2 -0.19 -3.70 7.10
CA ILE A 2 -1.12 -3.56 8.23
C ILE A 2 -2.05 -4.78 8.33
N ALA A 3 -2.16 -5.58 7.26
CA ALA A 3 -3.02 -6.75 7.19
C ALA A 3 -2.42 -8.05 7.78
N VAL A 4 -1.11 -8.12 8.05
CA VAL A 4 -0.45 -9.38 8.46
C VAL A 4 -0.76 -9.79 9.92
N TYR A 5 -1.18 -8.84 10.76
CA TYR A 5 -1.57 -9.11 12.16
C TYR A 5 -3.08 -9.34 12.35
N LEU A 6 -3.84 -9.36 11.26
CA LEU A 6 -5.28 -9.56 11.32
C LEU A 6 -5.62 -11.06 11.22
N SER A 7 -6.50 -11.50 12.11
CA SER A 7 -7.04 -12.87 12.06
C SER A 7 -7.66 -13.14 10.68
N ALA A 8 -7.76 -14.41 10.27
CA ALA A 8 -8.39 -14.78 9.00
C ALA A 8 -9.82 -14.21 8.87
N LYS A 9 -10.51 -14.03 10.00
CA LYS A 9 -11.83 -13.41 10.07
C LYS A 9 -11.81 -11.90 9.83
N GLU A 10 -10.84 -11.18 10.39
CA GLU A 10 -10.66 -9.74 10.16
C GLU A 10 -10.22 -9.45 8.73
N ARG A 11 -9.35 -10.29 8.16
CA ARG A 11 -9.00 -10.24 6.73
C ARG A 11 -10.25 -10.45 5.88
N ALA A 12 -11.02 -11.50 6.12
CA ALA A 12 -12.25 -11.77 5.37
C ALA A 12 -13.30 -10.65 5.52
N SER A 13 -13.43 -10.02 6.69
CA SER A 13 -14.32 -8.88 6.90
C SER A 13 -13.86 -7.61 6.19
N LEU A 14 -12.55 -7.32 6.16
CA LEU A 14 -12.00 -6.22 5.34
C LEU A 14 -12.22 -6.47 3.85
N PHE A 15 -12.02 -7.71 3.39
CA PHE A 15 -12.32 -8.12 2.02
C PHE A 15 -13.80 -7.99 1.68
N ALA A 16 -14.69 -8.43 2.57
CA ALA A 16 -16.14 -8.39 2.35
C ALA A 16 -16.72 -6.97 2.40
N ALA A 17 -16.12 -6.07 3.16
CA ALA A 17 -16.57 -4.68 3.29
C ALA A 17 -16.11 -3.77 2.14
N MET A 18 -15.12 -4.20 1.32
CA MET A 18 -14.48 -3.45 0.23
C MET A 18 -13.93 -2.04 0.58
N GLN A 19 -14.10 -1.57 1.82
CA GLN A 19 -13.40 -0.48 2.47
C GLN A 19 -13.43 -0.77 3.97
N PRO A 20 -12.37 -0.49 4.74
CA PRO A 20 -12.52 -0.31 6.18
C PRO A 20 -13.67 0.68 6.36
N GLU A 21 -14.66 0.39 7.22
CA GLU A 21 -15.89 1.20 7.38
C GLU A 21 -15.64 2.69 7.69
N ASN A 22 -14.38 3.11 7.87
CA ASN A 22 -13.94 4.49 7.78
C ASN A 22 -12.41 4.56 7.56
N VAL A 23 -11.94 4.73 6.32
CA VAL A 23 -10.50 4.86 5.97
C VAL A 23 -9.79 5.93 6.81
N GLN A 24 -10.48 7.03 7.10
CA GLN A 24 -9.90 8.08 7.95
C GLN A 24 -9.72 7.61 9.39
N ALA A 25 -10.69 6.86 9.93
CA ALA A 25 -10.63 6.41 11.32
C ALA A 25 -9.46 5.47 11.60
N HIS A 26 -9.07 4.60 10.65
CA HIS A 26 -7.89 3.75 10.86
C HIS A 26 -6.58 4.53 10.73
N CYS A 27 -6.52 5.50 9.82
CA CYS A 27 -5.38 6.42 9.72
C CYS A 27 -5.20 7.20 11.02
N ASP A 28 -6.28 7.74 11.57
CA ASP A 28 -6.28 8.49 12.84
C ASP A 28 -5.84 7.60 14.01
N LYS A 29 -6.39 6.39 14.08
CA LYS A 29 -6.01 5.41 15.12
C LYS A 29 -4.53 5.03 15.00
N GLY A 30 -4.04 4.77 13.79
CA GLY A 30 -2.64 4.46 13.53
C GLY A 30 -1.73 5.61 13.94
N TYR A 31 -2.07 6.83 13.56
CA TYR A 31 -1.37 8.04 13.97
C TYR A 31 -1.27 8.17 15.49
N GLN A 32 -2.38 8.00 16.20
CA GLN A 32 -2.42 8.08 17.67
C GLN A 32 -1.50 7.03 18.32
N LEU A 33 -1.56 5.79 17.85
CA LEU A 33 -0.74 4.69 18.38
C LEU A 33 0.75 4.91 18.14
N LEU A 34 1.14 5.32 16.93
CA LEU A 34 2.54 5.54 16.59
C LEU A 34 3.10 6.80 17.25
N SER A 35 2.29 7.85 17.41
CA SER A 35 2.73 9.11 18.04
C SER A 35 3.22 8.91 19.47
N VAL A 36 2.64 7.94 20.20
CA VAL A 36 3.03 7.61 21.58
C VAL A 36 4.05 6.47 21.68
N CYS A 37 4.53 5.95 20.55
CA CYS A 37 5.53 4.88 20.48
C CYS A 37 6.88 5.47 20.01
N PRO A 38 7.83 5.80 20.92
CA PRO A 38 9.05 6.52 20.55
C PRO A 38 9.86 5.89 19.40
N PRO A 39 10.00 4.55 19.30
CA PRO A 39 10.71 3.94 18.18
C PRO A 39 10.03 4.12 16.81
N LEU A 40 8.72 4.38 16.78
CA LEU A 40 7.90 4.43 15.55
C LEU A 40 7.25 5.79 15.30
N SER A 41 7.47 6.77 16.18
CA SER A 41 6.81 8.09 16.12
C SER A 41 7.10 8.85 14.81
N GLY A 42 8.28 8.63 14.22
CA GLY A 42 8.64 9.17 12.90
C GLY A 42 7.78 8.65 11.74
N LEU A 43 7.03 7.57 11.93
CA LEU A 43 6.10 7.03 10.93
C LEU A 43 4.65 7.45 11.16
N ALA A 44 4.35 8.19 12.23
CA ALA A 44 2.98 8.58 12.56
C ALA A 44 2.35 9.43 11.43
N LEU A 45 3.02 10.49 10.98
CA LEU A 45 2.52 11.32 9.86
C LEU A 45 2.45 10.54 8.54
N PRO A 46 3.48 9.80 8.10
CA PRO A 46 3.36 8.92 6.95
C PRO A 46 2.15 7.99 7.00
N LEU A 47 1.88 7.39 8.16
CA LEU A 47 0.74 6.50 8.36
C LEU A 47 -0.59 7.24 8.38
N LEU A 48 -0.66 8.48 8.86
CA LEU A 48 -1.89 9.27 8.80
C LEU A 48 -2.31 9.54 7.35
N TYR A 49 -1.34 9.76 6.46
CA TYR A 49 -1.59 10.24 5.10
C TYR A 49 -1.46 9.17 4.02
N HIS A 50 -1.21 7.90 4.35
CA HIS A 50 -0.97 6.84 3.36
C HIS A 50 -2.16 6.50 2.44
N HIS A 51 -3.36 7.04 2.65
CA HIS A 51 -4.46 6.93 1.69
C HIS A 51 -4.73 8.24 0.93
N THR A 52 -3.89 9.26 1.13
CA THR A 52 -3.96 10.50 0.37
C THR A 52 -3.44 10.25 -1.04
N GLU A 53 -4.25 10.57 -2.04
CA GLU A 53 -3.85 10.50 -3.44
C GLU A 53 -2.60 11.35 -3.70
N TRP A 54 -1.67 10.83 -4.52
CA TRP A 54 -0.45 11.55 -4.87
C TRP A 54 -0.70 12.95 -5.41
N ARG A 55 -1.72 13.15 -6.27
CA ARG A 55 -2.04 14.49 -6.81
C ARG A 55 -2.32 15.54 -5.74
N THR A 56 -2.89 15.12 -4.60
CA THR A 56 -3.18 15.98 -3.45
C THR A 56 -1.94 16.12 -2.57
N LEU A 57 -1.29 14.99 -2.26
CA LEU A 57 -0.11 14.96 -1.40
C LEU A 57 1.08 15.74 -1.98
N ALA A 58 1.24 15.72 -3.31
CA ALA A 58 2.28 16.45 -4.03
C ALA A 58 2.16 17.96 -3.80
N GLN A 59 0.93 18.49 -3.70
CA GLN A 59 0.64 19.92 -3.57
C GLN A 59 0.74 20.43 -2.11
N GLU A 60 0.74 19.54 -1.12
CA GLU A 60 0.73 19.93 0.29
C GLU A 60 2.07 20.54 0.73
N THR A 61 2.08 21.76 1.25
CA THR A 61 3.34 22.45 1.60
C THR A 61 3.77 22.25 3.05
N ARG A 62 2.88 21.76 3.91
CA ARG A 62 3.14 21.60 5.35
C ARG A 62 3.87 20.31 5.72
N HIS A 63 3.86 19.31 4.85
CA HIS A 63 4.50 18.02 5.10
C HIS A 63 5.93 17.98 4.56
N SER A 64 6.82 17.33 5.30
CA SER A 64 8.20 17.16 4.84
C SER A 64 8.24 16.29 3.58
N PRO A 65 9.21 16.50 2.66
CA PRO A 65 9.39 15.62 1.50
C PRO A 65 9.55 14.15 1.88
N ASN A 66 10.18 13.88 3.03
CA ASN A 66 10.36 12.52 3.54
C ASN A 66 9.04 11.88 3.96
N ASP A 67 8.18 12.63 4.68
CA ASP A 67 6.87 12.10 5.11
C ASP A 67 5.97 11.78 3.92
N LYS A 68 5.96 12.66 2.92
CA LYS A 68 5.23 12.42 1.66
C LYS A 68 5.71 11.16 0.96
N LYS A 69 7.03 10.99 0.84
CA LYS A 69 7.62 9.81 0.20
C LYS A 69 7.24 8.53 0.93
N LEU A 70 7.31 8.54 2.26
CA LEU A 70 6.94 7.38 3.09
C LEU A 70 5.44 7.08 2.99
N ALA A 71 4.57 8.09 3.04
CA ALA A 71 3.13 7.91 2.85
C ALA A 71 2.81 7.29 1.48
N SER A 72 3.39 7.83 0.39
CA SER A 72 3.23 7.29 -0.96
C SER A 72 3.75 5.84 -1.08
N LEU A 73 4.88 5.53 -0.43
CA LEU A 73 5.45 4.18 -0.42
C LEU A 73 4.54 3.20 0.33
N ILE A 74 4.01 3.58 1.49
CA ILE A 74 3.06 2.75 2.23
C ILE A 74 1.82 2.50 1.37
N PHE A 75 1.30 3.54 0.68
CA PHE A 75 0.11 3.41 -0.14
C PHE A 75 0.27 2.40 -1.28
N ILE A 76 1.33 2.53 -2.07
CA ILE A 76 1.54 1.64 -3.22
C ILE A 76 1.80 0.20 -2.75
N CYS A 77 2.53 0.00 -1.65
CA CYS A 77 2.73 -1.33 -1.07
C CYS A 77 1.40 -1.93 -0.57
N ASP A 78 0.54 -1.14 0.06
CA ASP A 78 -0.79 -1.58 0.51
C ASP A 78 -1.68 -1.99 -0.67
N ARG A 79 -1.66 -1.22 -1.76
CA ARG A 79 -2.37 -1.56 -2.99
C ARG A 79 -1.85 -2.86 -3.61
N VAL A 80 -0.54 -3.05 -3.70
CA VAL A 80 0.04 -4.28 -4.26
C VAL A 80 -0.33 -5.50 -3.42
N ASP A 81 -0.29 -5.41 -2.10
CA ASP A 81 -0.72 -6.48 -1.19
C ASP A 81 -2.20 -6.84 -1.42
N PHE A 82 -3.06 -5.83 -1.55
CA PHE A 82 -4.47 -6.02 -1.89
C PHE A 82 -4.68 -6.73 -3.24
N LEU A 83 -3.99 -6.31 -4.29
CA LEU A 83 -4.11 -6.90 -5.62
C LEU A 83 -3.55 -8.33 -5.67
N TYR A 84 -2.44 -8.58 -4.96
CA TYR A 84 -1.86 -9.91 -4.81
C TYR A 84 -2.87 -10.90 -4.22
N LEU A 85 -3.59 -10.50 -3.18
CA LEU A 85 -4.60 -11.36 -2.54
C LEU A 85 -5.80 -11.69 -3.45
N GLY A 86 -6.06 -10.87 -4.48
CA GLY A 86 -7.06 -11.13 -5.50
C GLY A 86 -6.55 -11.89 -6.73
N SER A 87 -5.26 -12.20 -6.79
CA SER A 87 -4.60 -12.79 -7.96
C SER A 87 -4.78 -14.30 -8.04
N THR A 88 -4.64 -14.84 -9.25
CA THR A 88 -4.56 -16.29 -9.46
C THR A 88 -3.11 -16.76 -9.24
N LEU A 89 -2.95 -17.89 -8.54
CA LEU A 89 -1.65 -18.53 -8.35
C LEU A 89 -1.54 -19.76 -9.25
N ASP A 90 -0.32 -20.04 -9.72
CA ASP A 90 -0.02 -21.28 -10.44
C ASP A 90 0.01 -22.50 -9.49
N GLN A 91 0.26 -23.68 -10.05
CA GLN A 91 0.33 -24.93 -9.29
C GLN A 91 1.44 -24.99 -8.23
N PHE A 92 2.39 -24.06 -8.28
CA PHE A 92 3.50 -23.94 -7.33
C PHE A 92 3.28 -22.81 -6.31
N GLY A 93 2.13 -22.11 -6.38
CA GLY A 93 1.80 -21.01 -5.48
C GLY A 93 2.39 -19.67 -5.90
N ASN A 94 2.93 -19.54 -7.12
CA ASN A 94 3.50 -18.29 -7.62
C ASN A 94 2.45 -17.48 -8.39
N LEU A 95 2.61 -16.15 -8.41
CA LEU A 95 1.83 -15.30 -9.31
C LEU A 95 2.06 -15.70 -10.77
N THR A 96 0.97 -15.81 -11.53
CA THR A 96 1.09 -16.00 -12.97
C THR A 96 1.63 -14.74 -13.63
N LYS A 97 2.23 -14.89 -14.82
CA LYS A 97 2.63 -13.73 -15.65
C LYS A 97 1.44 -12.80 -15.95
N ASN A 98 0.25 -13.36 -16.12
CA ASN A 98 -0.95 -12.58 -16.40
C ASN A 98 -1.34 -11.71 -15.19
N ASP A 99 -1.34 -12.28 -13.99
CA ASP A 99 -1.65 -11.53 -12.76
C ASP A 99 -0.60 -10.46 -12.46
N LYS A 100 0.69 -10.74 -12.68
CA LYS A 100 1.75 -9.71 -12.59
C LYS A 100 1.46 -8.51 -13.51
N ASN A 101 1.09 -8.77 -14.76
CA ASN A 101 0.74 -7.71 -15.71
C ASN A 101 -0.49 -6.93 -15.26
N LEU A 102 -1.53 -7.61 -14.75
CA LEU A 102 -2.72 -6.93 -14.23
C LEU A 102 -2.39 -5.97 -13.07
N ILE A 103 -1.52 -6.39 -12.15
CA ILE A 103 -1.06 -5.53 -11.05
C ILE A 103 -0.31 -4.32 -11.62
N ILE A 104 0.62 -4.53 -12.56
CA ILE A 104 1.40 -3.45 -13.18
C ILE A 104 0.50 -2.47 -13.93
N ASP A 105 -0.47 -2.97 -14.69
CA ASP A 105 -1.40 -2.16 -15.47
C ASP A 105 -2.26 -1.27 -14.57
N GLU A 106 -2.78 -1.81 -13.46
CA GLU A 106 -3.53 -1.05 -12.44
C GLU A 106 -2.67 0.07 -11.82
N LEU A 107 -1.40 -0.23 -11.48
CA LEU A 107 -0.49 0.79 -10.95
C LEU A 107 -0.17 1.88 -11.98
N ALA A 108 0.04 1.48 -13.24
CA ALA A 108 0.35 2.37 -14.34
C ALA A 108 -0.82 3.30 -14.69
N GLU A 109 -2.05 2.77 -14.73
CA GLU A 109 -3.28 3.55 -14.97
C GLU A 109 -3.45 4.67 -13.95
N HIS A 110 -3.06 4.43 -12.69
CA HIS A 110 -3.19 5.38 -11.60
C HIS A 110 -1.91 6.18 -11.28
N SER A 111 -0.89 6.09 -12.13
CA SER A 111 0.35 6.85 -11.99
C SER A 111 0.11 8.36 -12.09
N GLY A 112 0.67 9.13 -11.16
CA GLY A 112 0.51 10.58 -11.10
C GLY A 112 -0.82 11.06 -10.49
N SER A 113 -1.81 10.17 -10.36
CA SER A 113 -3.08 10.47 -9.70
C SER A 113 -3.10 9.89 -8.28
N LEU A 114 -3.25 8.57 -8.13
CA LEU A 114 -3.20 7.89 -6.84
C LEU A 114 -1.76 7.68 -6.39
N PHE A 115 -0.89 7.24 -7.30
CA PHE A 115 0.47 6.82 -6.97
C PHE A 115 1.52 7.81 -7.46
N GLU A 116 2.62 7.89 -6.71
CA GLU A 116 3.78 8.67 -7.11
C GLU A 116 4.47 7.99 -8.30
N PRO A 117 4.73 8.70 -9.42
CA PRO A 117 5.22 8.07 -10.65
C PRO A 117 6.54 7.29 -10.53
N SER A 118 7.51 7.78 -9.75
CA SER A 118 8.79 7.08 -9.60
C SER A 118 8.64 5.76 -8.85
N LEU A 119 7.76 5.70 -7.85
CA LEU A 119 7.42 4.49 -7.11
C LEU A 119 6.67 3.48 -8.00
N VAL A 120 5.81 3.92 -8.91
CA VAL A 120 5.15 3.02 -9.89
C VAL A 120 6.20 2.35 -10.77
N THR A 121 7.19 3.10 -11.26
CA THR A 121 8.29 2.53 -12.06
C THR A 121 9.07 1.48 -11.26
N CYS A 122 9.55 1.83 -10.06
CA CYS A 122 10.32 0.90 -9.23
C CYS A 122 9.50 -0.34 -8.82
N MET A 123 8.23 -0.16 -8.46
CA MET A 123 7.36 -1.27 -8.07
C MET A 123 7.08 -2.20 -9.26
N SER A 124 6.90 -1.65 -10.47
CA SER A 124 6.70 -2.46 -11.68
C SER A 124 7.92 -3.32 -12.01
N GLU A 125 9.14 -2.82 -11.76
CA GLU A 125 10.37 -3.61 -11.87
C GLU A 125 10.42 -4.73 -10.83
N LEU A 126 10.03 -4.46 -9.58
CA LEU A 126 9.98 -5.46 -8.51
C LEU A 126 8.95 -6.55 -8.77
N ILE A 127 7.73 -6.19 -9.19
CA ILE A 127 6.64 -7.15 -9.50
C ILE A 127 7.07 -8.12 -10.61
N ASN A 128 7.81 -7.63 -11.62
CA ASN A 128 8.32 -8.45 -12.71
C ASN A 128 9.42 -9.43 -12.27
N SER A 129 10.12 -9.17 -11.17
CA SER A 129 11.11 -10.08 -10.61
C SER A 129 10.41 -11.24 -9.89
N ASP A 130 10.77 -12.49 -10.21
CA ASP A 130 10.26 -13.66 -9.47
C ASP A 130 10.79 -13.69 -8.02
N ASP A 131 12.05 -13.29 -7.81
CA ASP A 131 12.70 -13.31 -6.51
C ASP A 131 12.01 -12.40 -5.47
N PHE A 132 11.35 -11.33 -5.94
CA PHE A 132 10.59 -10.43 -5.07
C PHE A 132 9.50 -11.18 -4.30
N TRP A 133 8.83 -12.13 -4.96
CA TRP A 133 7.68 -12.84 -4.43
C TRP A 133 8.05 -13.99 -3.49
N PHE A 134 9.28 -14.52 -3.54
CA PHE A 134 9.70 -15.58 -2.62
C PHE A 134 9.85 -15.13 -1.16
N SER A 135 9.82 -13.82 -0.91
CA SER A 135 9.96 -13.23 0.43
C SER A 135 8.66 -12.70 1.04
N MET A 136 7.55 -12.79 0.28
CA MET A 136 6.20 -12.40 0.70
C MET A 136 5.43 -13.60 1.23
#